data_AF-A0A7U1GDI2-F1
#
_entry.id   AF-A0A7U1GDI2-F1
#
_cell.length_a   1.000
_cell.length_b   1.000
_cell.length_c   1.000
_cell.angle_alpha   90.00
_cell.angle_beta   90.00
_cell.angle_gamma   90.00
#
_symmetry.space_group_name_H-M   'P 1'
#
loop_
_entity.id
_entity.type
_entity.pdbx_description
1 polymer ?
#
loop_
_entity_poly.entity_id
_entity_poly.type
_entity_poly.pdbx_seq_one_letter_code
_entity_poly.pdbx_strand_id
1 'polypeptide(L)'
;MGANNGAGNLAAILYPVLLYALVKRRNIYTLIVFILNIIFVVLTLTRVGMLAIVVSTIIYYIFTQTKSKEKIVGRMFSLVSISIIIGVFFALYGNKLINLLFKYRGETGSYRIFQFDFAENLIRENLWLGIGAGNFNDIVAMKFNIPQIGILHSQWLNIIVEQGAISFLLLIAANVIIFFAMTKVYNKKNLWLPVSLFLGNAIVINVNANQYYEINNFIFYFIVCGLLLSKNQDND
;
A
#
# COMPACT_ATOMS: atom_id res chain seq x y z
N MET A 1 3.31 -16.31 8.06
CA MET A 1 2.33 -15.52 7.26
C MET A 1 2.71 -14.04 7.11
N GLY A 2 3.48 -13.45 8.02
CA GLY A 2 3.90 -12.05 7.94
C GLY A 2 4.73 -11.69 6.70
N ALA A 3 5.81 -12.42 6.41
CA ALA A 3 6.76 -12.07 5.34
C ALA A 3 6.09 -11.87 3.95
N ASN A 4 5.10 -12.69 3.61
CA ASN A 4 4.41 -12.61 2.32
C ASN A 4 3.63 -11.29 2.16
N ASN A 5 2.89 -10.86 3.18
CA ASN A 5 2.14 -9.60 3.11
C ASN A 5 3.08 -8.40 3.04
N GLY A 6 4.21 -8.42 3.76
CA GLY A 6 5.24 -7.38 3.70
C GLY A 6 5.84 -7.25 2.30
N ALA A 7 6.23 -8.36 1.70
CA ALA A 7 6.72 -8.42 0.33
C ALA A 7 5.68 -7.93 -0.71
N GLY A 8 4.41 -8.32 -0.55
CA GLY A 8 3.34 -7.86 -1.44
C GLY A 8 3.05 -6.37 -1.32
N ASN A 9 3.12 -5.83 -0.09
CA ASN A 9 3.00 -4.39 0.18
C ASN A 9 4.16 -3.62 -0.47
N LEU A 10 5.40 -4.12 -0.36
CA LEU A 10 6.57 -3.53 -1.00
C LEU A 10 6.42 -3.49 -2.53
N ALA A 11 5.99 -4.60 -3.14
CA ALA A 11 5.78 -4.68 -4.58
C ALA A 11 4.75 -3.65 -5.07
N ALA A 12 3.70 -3.40 -4.28
CA ALA A 12 2.69 -2.39 -4.58
C ALA A 12 3.23 -0.96 -4.46
N ILE A 13 4.10 -0.67 -3.48
CA ILE A 13 4.78 0.64 -3.36
C ILE A 13 5.73 0.88 -4.53
N LEU A 14 6.49 -0.15 -4.95
CA LEU A 14 7.43 -0.06 -6.06
C LEU A 14 6.73 0.04 -7.43
N TYR A 15 5.53 -0.53 -7.56
CA TYR A 15 4.79 -0.59 -8.83
C TYR A 15 4.66 0.77 -9.56
N PRO A 16 4.12 1.85 -8.96
CA PRO A 16 3.98 3.13 -9.66
C PRO A 16 5.33 3.74 -10.05
N VAL A 17 6.38 3.54 -9.25
CA VAL A 17 7.74 4.01 -9.55
C VAL A 17 8.32 3.27 -10.75
N LEU A 18 8.20 1.94 -10.76
CA LEU A 18 8.69 1.10 -11.86
C LEU A 18 7.90 1.33 -13.15
N LEU A 19 6.58 1.54 -13.06
CA LEU A 19 5.76 1.93 -14.19
C LEU A 19 6.21 3.28 -14.75
N TYR A 20 6.52 4.26 -13.89
CA TYR A 20 7.02 5.56 -14.31
C TYR A 20 8.37 5.44 -15.02
N ALA A 21 9.30 4.65 -14.45
CA ALA A 21 10.59 4.36 -15.06
C ALA A 21 10.45 3.68 -16.43
N LEU A 22 9.56 2.70 -16.56
CA LEU A 22 9.29 1.99 -17.81
C LEU A 22 8.73 2.94 -18.89
N VAL A 23 7.77 3.79 -18.55
CA VAL A 23 7.17 4.76 -19.48
C VAL A 23 8.19 5.80 -19.94
N LYS A 24 9.08 6.24 -19.04
CA LYS A 24 10.06 7.30 -19.32
C LYS A 24 11.31 6.80 -20.04
N ARG A 25 11.92 5.71 -19.59
CA ARG A 25 13.22 5.23 -20.10
C ARG A 25 13.11 4.20 -21.22
N ARG A 26 12.04 3.38 -21.22
CA ARG A 26 11.71 2.43 -22.30
C ARG A 26 12.85 1.48 -22.69
N ASN A 27 13.67 1.07 -21.72
CA ASN A 27 14.77 0.14 -21.97
C ASN A 27 14.45 -1.27 -21.44
N ILE A 28 15.17 -2.27 -21.95
CA ILE A 28 14.95 -3.67 -21.59
C ILE A 28 15.10 -3.93 -20.08
N TYR A 29 16.03 -3.24 -19.42
CA TYR A 29 16.24 -3.36 -17.97
C TYR A 29 15.01 -2.91 -17.17
N THR A 30 14.41 -1.76 -17.49
CA THR A 30 13.18 -1.29 -16.82
C THR A 30 12.01 -2.22 -17.09
N LEU A 31 11.93 -2.83 -18.27
CA LEU A 31 10.91 -3.83 -18.58
C LEU A 31 11.09 -5.09 -17.74
N ILE A 32 12.31 -5.63 -17.66
CA ILE A 32 12.62 -6.82 -16.86
C ILE A 32 12.28 -6.57 -15.39
N VAL A 33 12.76 -5.47 -14.80
CA VAL A 33 12.49 -5.15 -13.38
C VAL A 33 10.99 -4.97 -13.12
N PHE A 34 10.26 -4.34 -14.05
CA PHE A 34 8.82 -4.18 -13.93
C PHE A 34 8.08 -5.53 -13.98
N ILE A 35 8.43 -6.42 -14.93
CA ILE A 35 7.87 -7.76 -15.01
C ILE A 35 8.20 -8.57 -13.75
N LEU A 36 9.44 -8.50 -13.26
CA LEU A 36 9.84 -9.16 -12.03
C LEU A 36 9.02 -8.67 -10.83
N ASN A 37 8.69 -7.37 -10.75
CA ASN A 37 7.82 -6.84 -9.69
C ASN A 37 6.38 -7.40 -9.78
N ILE A 38 5.85 -7.58 -11.00
CA ILE A 38 4.55 -8.22 -11.21
C ILE A 38 4.58 -9.70 -10.81
N ILE A 39 5.61 -10.44 -11.19
CA ILE A 39 5.76 -11.83 -10.76
C ILE A 39 5.88 -11.89 -9.24
N PHE A 40 6.68 -10.99 -8.65
CA PHE A 40 6.89 -10.91 -7.21
C PHE A 40 5.59 -10.70 -6.45
N VAL A 41 4.75 -9.72 -6.82
CA VAL A 41 3.47 -9.51 -6.11
C VAL A 41 2.54 -10.72 -6.22
N VAL A 42 2.51 -11.40 -7.37
CA VAL A 42 1.67 -12.58 -7.57
C VAL A 42 2.15 -13.74 -6.70
N LEU A 43 3.46 -13.99 -6.64
CA LEU A 43 4.04 -15.03 -5.80
C LEU A 43 3.81 -14.80 -4.30
N THR A 44 3.65 -13.56 -3.86
CA THR A 44 3.35 -13.27 -2.44
C THR A 44 1.93 -13.64 -2.03
N LEU A 45 1.00 -13.80 -2.99
CA LEU A 45 -0.42 -14.06 -2.73
C LEU A 45 -1.08 -13.02 -1.81
N THR A 46 -0.60 -11.78 -1.85
CA THR A 46 -1.11 -10.68 -1.02
C THR A 46 -2.24 -9.95 -1.74
N ARG A 47 -3.49 -10.28 -1.39
CA ARG A 47 -4.70 -9.66 -1.99
C ARG A 47 -4.68 -8.15 -1.96
N VAL A 48 -4.25 -7.56 -0.85
CA VAL A 48 -4.17 -6.10 -0.69
C VAL A 48 -3.12 -5.48 -1.62
N GLY A 49 -1.95 -6.12 -1.76
CA GLY A 49 -0.91 -5.66 -2.68
C GLY A 49 -1.38 -5.70 -4.14
N MET A 50 -2.06 -6.78 -4.54
CA MET A 50 -2.68 -6.87 -5.87
C MET A 50 -3.76 -5.79 -6.07
N LEU A 51 -4.63 -5.57 -5.09
CA LEU A 51 -5.64 -4.52 -5.12
C LEU A 51 -5.01 -3.12 -5.28
N ALA A 52 -3.97 -2.82 -4.52
CA ALA A 52 -3.26 -1.54 -4.59
C ALA A 52 -2.61 -1.32 -5.97
N ILE A 53 -2.10 -2.36 -6.62
CA ILE A 53 -1.59 -2.29 -8.00
C ILE A 53 -2.73 -2.02 -8.99
N VAL A 54 -3.87 -2.69 -8.84
CA VAL A 54 -5.05 -2.44 -9.70
C VAL A 54 -5.50 -0.98 -9.57
N VAL A 55 -5.64 -0.47 -8.34
CA VAL A 55 -6.00 0.94 -8.09
C VAL A 55 -4.95 1.89 -8.68
N SER A 56 -3.66 1.62 -8.46
CA SER A 56 -2.56 2.40 -9.03
C SER A 56 -2.59 2.44 -10.57
N THR A 57 -2.99 1.33 -11.19
CA THR A 57 -3.16 1.21 -12.63
C THR A 57 -4.36 2.02 -13.12
N ILE A 58 -5.50 1.95 -12.44
CA ILE A 58 -6.70 2.74 -12.77
C ILE A 58 -6.37 4.25 -12.72
N ILE A 59 -5.66 4.69 -11.68
CA ILE A 59 -5.20 6.09 -11.56
C ILE A 59 -4.30 6.45 -12.76
N TYR A 60 -3.35 5.60 -13.12
CA TYR A 60 -2.54 5.80 -14.32
C TYR A 60 -3.41 5.98 -15.57
N TYR A 61 -4.43 5.15 -15.79
CA TYR A 61 -5.33 5.28 -16.94
C TYR A 61 -6.10 6.59 -17.00
N ILE A 62 -6.67 7.01 -15.86
CA ILE A 62 -7.48 8.23 -15.74
C ILE A 62 -6.66 9.46 -16.11
N PHE A 63 -5.42 9.54 -15.64
CA PHE A 63 -4.55 10.71 -15.86
C PHE A 63 -3.82 10.68 -17.21
N THR A 64 -3.78 9.54 -17.89
CA THR A 64 -3.03 9.36 -19.15
C THR A 64 -3.88 9.32 -20.41
N GLN A 65 -5.07 9.93 -20.42
CA GLN A 65 -6.06 9.97 -21.53
C GLN A 65 -5.62 10.63 -22.85
N THR A 66 -4.33 10.69 -23.17
CA THR A 66 -3.80 11.34 -24.38
C THR A 66 -3.31 10.33 -25.42
N LYS A 67 -3.43 10.67 -26.71
CA LYS A 67 -2.98 9.87 -27.87
C LYS A 67 -1.45 9.79 -28.06
N SER A 68 -0.63 10.21 -27.10
CA SER A 68 0.82 10.17 -27.29
C SER A 68 1.34 8.72 -27.28
N LYS A 69 2.27 8.41 -28.18
CA LYS A 69 2.89 7.07 -28.31
C LYS A 69 3.44 6.57 -26.97
N GLU A 70 3.99 7.46 -26.15
CA GLU A 70 4.43 7.20 -24.77
C GLU A 70 3.36 6.60 -23.87
N LYS A 71 2.17 7.22 -23.87
CA LYS A 71 1.10 6.79 -22.99
C LYS A 71 0.39 5.54 -23.53
N ILE A 72 0.33 5.37 -24.85
CA ILE A 72 -0.18 4.14 -25.47
C ILE A 72 0.68 2.93 -25.04
N VAL A 73 2.00 3.05 -25.10
CA VAL A 73 2.91 1.97 -24.70
C VAL A 73 2.78 1.64 -23.21
N GLY A 74 2.72 2.66 -22.34
CA GLY A 74 2.50 2.42 -20.90
C GLY A 74 1.14 1.77 -20.60
N ARG A 75 0.09 2.13 -21.35
CA ARG A 75 -1.22 1.48 -21.26
C ARG A 75 -1.12 0.02 -21.66
N MET A 76 -0.53 -0.29 -22.82
CA MET A 76 -0.32 -1.69 -23.23
C MET A 76 0.41 -2.50 -22.16
N PHE A 77 1.51 -1.98 -21.59
CA PHE A 77 2.23 -2.69 -20.52
C PHE A 77 1.39 -2.86 -19.26
N SER A 78 0.61 -1.86 -18.86
CA SER A 78 -0.29 -1.99 -17.71
C SER A 78 -1.45 -2.98 -17.96
N LEU A 79 -2.02 -3.05 -19.18
CA LEU A 79 -2.99 -4.08 -19.55
C LEU A 79 -2.35 -5.45 -19.50
N VAL A 80 -1.16 -5.61 -20.10
CA VAL A 80 -0.41 -6.87 -20.06
C VAL A 80 -0.12 -7.26 -18.62
N SER A 81 0.23 -6.31 -17.75
CA SER A 81 0.44 -6.57 -16.32
C SER A 81 -0.82 -7.08 -15.65
N ILE A 82 -1.96 -6.41 -15.87
CA ILE A 82 -3.26 -6.84 -15.34
C ILE A 82 -3.61 -8.23 -15.88
N SER A 83 -3.43 -8.47 -17.18
CA SER A 83 -3.72 -9.74 -17.83
C SER A 83 -2.79 -10.86 -17.35
N ILE A 84 -1.51 -10.58 -17.07
CA ILE A 84 -0.57 -11.54 -16.47
C ILE A 84 -1.00 -11.82 -15.04
N ILE A 85 -1.34 -10.79 -14.25
CA ILE A 85 -1.84 -10.98 -12.88
C ILE A 85 -3.08 -11.88 -12.94
N ILE A 86 -4.10 -11.53 -13.72
CA ILE A 86 -5.35 -12.31 -13.85
C ILE A 86 -5.08 -13.71 -14.42
N GLY A 87 -4.25 -13.82 -15.46
CA GLY A 87 -3.95 -15.06 -16.16
C GLY A 87 -3.17 -16.05 -15.30
N VAL A 88 -2.11 -15.60 -14.63
CA VAL A 88 -1.38 -16.40 -13.65
C VAL A 88 -2.27 -16.72 -12.45
N PHE A 89 -3.09 -15.76 -12.01
CA PHE A 89 -4.10 -15.95 -10.97
C PHE A 89 -5.17 -16.98 -11.35
N PHE A 90 -5.47 -17.17 -12.63
CA PHE A 90 -6.41 -18.20 -13.09
C PHE A 90 -5.70 -19.54 -13.30
N ALA A 91 -4.53 -19.53 -13.94
CA ALA A 91 -3.76 -20.72 -14.33
C ALA A 91 -3.22 -21.51 -13.14
N LEU A 92 -2.66 -20.84 -12.13
CA LEU A 92 -2.13 -21.53 -10.96
C LEU A 92 -3.26 -22.06 -10.03
N TYR A 93 -4.48 -21.56 -10.18
CA TYR A 93 -5.30 -21.27 -9.01
C TYR A 93 -6.84 -21.33 -9.19
N GLY A 94 -7.38 -21.52 -10.40
CA GLY A 94 -8.81 -21.45 -10.74
C GLY A 94 -9.80 -22.01 -9.70
N ASN A 95 -9.67 -23.29 -9.28
CA ASN A 95 -10.59 -23.91 -8.30
C ASN A 95 -9.98 -24.09 -6.89
N LYS A 96 -8.66 -24.26 -6.77
CA LYS A 96 -7.98 -24.45 -5.48
C LYS A 96 -7.76 -23.15 -4.72
N LEU A 97 -7.70 -22.00 -5.39
CA LEU A 97 -7.34 -20.73 -4.78
C LEU A 97 -8.54 -19.89 -4.31
N ILE A 98 -9.75 -20.07 -4.86
CA ILE A 98 -10.94 -19.55 -4.17
C ILE A 98 -11.01 -20.16 -2.76
N ASN A 99 -10.73 -21.46 -2.66
CA ASN A 99 -10.57 -22.10 -1.37
C ASN A 99 -9.32 -21.60 -0.63
N LEU A 100 -8.14 -21.47 -1.24
CA LEU A 100 -6.93 -21.01 -0.54
C LEU A 100 -7.00 -19.55 -0.05
N LEU A 101 -7.58 -18.65 -0.83
CA LEU A 101 -7.78 -17.24 -0.48
C LEU A 101 -8.99 -17.11 0.46
N PHE A 102 -10.17 -17.62 0.11
CA PHE A 102 -11.37 -17.30 0.87
C PHE A 102 -11.73 -18.34 1.94
N LYS A 103 -11.35 -19.62 1.79
CA LYS A 103 -11.75 -20.72 2.69
C LYS A 103 -10.65 -21.14 3.70
N TYR A 104 -9.39 -21.24 3.27
CA TYR A 104 -8.27 -21.71 4.10
C TYR A 104 -7.50 -20.60 4.83
N ARG A 105 -7.63 -19.33 4.41
CA ARG A 105 -7.10 -18.19 5.19
C ARG A 105 -8.04 -17.74 6.34
N GLY A 106 -9.14 -18.47 6.57
CA GLY A 106 -10.09 -18.27 7.67
C GLY A 106 -10.96 -17.01 7.52
N GLU A 107 -12.05 -16.95 8.30
CA GLU A 107 -12.87 -15.74 8.49
C GLU A 107 -12.05 -14.66 9.23
N THR A 108 -11.12 -14.04 8.53
CA THR A 108 -10.33 -12.92 9.06
C THR A 108 -11.15 -11.63 9.13
N GLY A 109 -12.28 -11.56 8.43
CA GLY A 109 -13.18 -10.40 8.43
C GLY A 109 -13.91 -10.20 9.76
N SER A 110 -14.50 -11.25 10.32
CA SER A 110 -15.27 -11.20 11.56
C SER A 110 -14.37 -10.82 12.75
N TYR A 111 -13.19 -11.41 12.88
CA TYR A 111 -12.21 -11.04 13.91
C TYR A 111 -11.69 -9.60 13.79
N ARG A 112 -11.59 -9.03 12.58
CA ARG A 112 -11.18 -7.62 12.38
C ARG A 112 -12.25 -6.64 12.86
N ILE A 113 -13.53 -6.98 12.69
CA ILE A 113 -14.63 -6.13 13.17
C ILE A 113 -14.54 -6.02 14.70
N PHE A 114 -14.38 -7.15 15.40
CA PHE A 114 -14.16 -7.13 16.85
C PHE A 114 -12.93 -6.30 17.24
N GLN A 115 -11.80 -6.43 16.54
CA GLN A 115 -10.61 -5.61 16.79
C GLN A 115 -10.91 -4.10 16.66
N PHE A 116 -11.75 -3.70 15.70
CA PHE A 116 -12.12 -2.31 15.50
C PHE A 116 -13.05 -1.81 16.60
N ASP A 117 -13.96 -2.64 17.11
CA ASP A 117 -14.84 -2.29 18.22
C ASP A 117 -14.04 -2.00 19.51
N PHE A 118 -13.03 -2.83 19.81
CA PHE A 118 -12.15 -2.57 20.97
C PHE A 118 -11.25 -1.36 20.76
N ALA A 119 -10.71 -1.18 19.56
CA ALA A 119 -9.95 0.01 19.21
C ALA A 119 -10.79 1.27 19.40
N GLU A 120 -12.06 1.27 18.96
CA GLU A 120 -12.97 2.41 19.14
C GLU A 120 -13.18 2.73 20.63
N ASN A 121 -13.44 1.71 21.46
CA ASN A 121 -13.60 1.89 22.90
C ASN A 121 -12.35 2.51 23.55
N LEU A 122 -11.16 2.05 23.15
CA LEU A 122 -9.89 2.57 23.68
C LEU A 122 -9.59 3.99 23.18
N ILE A 123 -9.92 4.31 21.93
CA ILE A 123 -9.80 5.68 21.39
C ILE A 123 -10.70 6.64 22.15
N ARG A 124 -11.95 6.25 22.45
CA ARG A 124 -12.90 7.12 23.18
C ARG A 124 -12.38 7.50 24.57
N GLU A 125 -11.68 6.60 25.24
CA GLU A 125 -11.14 6.83 26.58
C GLU A 125 -9.77 7.53 26.59
N ASN A 126 -8.96 7.32 25.56
CA ASN A 126 -7.57 7.77 25.50
C ASN A 126 -7.28 8.61 24.26
N LEU A 127 -8.26 9.39 23.79
CA LEU A 127 -8.24 10.03 22.46
C LEU A 127 -6.96 10.80 22.17
N TRP A 128 -6.48 11.60 23.11
CA TRP A 128 -5.42 12.59 22.84
C TRP A 128 -4.02 11.98 22.82
N LEU A 129 -3.71 11.11 23.78
CA LEU A 129 -2.37 10.58 24.02
C LEU A 129 -2.24 9.07 23.71
N GLY A 130 -3.36 8.39 23.50
CA GLY A 130 -3.40 6.95 23.30
C GLY A 130 -3.04 6.17 24.56
N ILE A 131 -2.91 4.86 24.39
CA ILE A 131 -2.65 3.89 25.46
C ILE A 131 -1.17 3.48 25.61
N GLY A 132 -0.29 4.13 24.85
CA GLY A 132 1.13 3.78 24.72
C GLY A 132 1.40 2.78 23.59
N ALA A 133 2.50 3.00 22.86
CA ALA A 133 2.93 2.17 21.74
C ALA A 133 3.20 0.71 22.16
N GLY A 134 2.64 -0.24 21.41
CA GLY A 134 2.78 -1.67 21.63
C GLY A 134 1.83 -2.27 22.68
N ASN A 135 0.98 -1.47 23.33
CA ASN A 135 0.15 -1.93 24.46
C ASN A 135 -1.25 -2.41 24.06
N PHE A 136 -1.64 -2.36 22.78
CA PHE A 136 -3.01 -2.67 22.36
C PHE A 136 -3.49 -4.05 22.83
N ASN A 137 -2.70 -5.10 22.59
CA ASN A 137 -3.10 -6.46 22.96
C ASN A 137 -3.19 -6.66 24.48
N ASP A 138 -2.24 -6.10 25.22
CA ASP A 138 -2.17 -6.27 26.68
C ASP A 138 -3.35 -5.57 27.36
N ILE A 139 -3.70 -4.37 26.91
CA ILE A 139 -4.84 -3.63 27.44
C ILE A 139 -6.16 -4.28 27.04
N VAL A 140 -6.28 -4.79 25.82
CA VAL A 140 -7.49 -5.55 25.43
C VAL A 140 -7.64 -6.81 26.29
N ALA A 141 -6.54 -7.53 26.55
CA ALA A 141 -6.56 -8.72 27.38
C ALA A 141 -6.97 -8.42 28.82
N MET A 142 -6.39 -7.38 29.43
CA MET A 142 -6.72 -6.98 30.80
C MET A 142 -8.14 -6.43 30.94
N LYS A 143 -8.58 -5.59 29.99
CA LYS A 143 -9.84 -4.84 30.12
C LYS A 143 -11.07 -5.61 29.67
N PHE A 144 -10.95 -6.41 28.60
CA PHE A 144 -12.08 -7.13 28.02
C PHE A 144 -12.04 -8.64 28.31
N ASN A 145 -11.03 -9.11 29.06
CA ASN A 145 -10.82 -10.53 29.38
C ASN A 145 -10.71 -11.41 28.12
N ILE A 146 -10.06 -10.87 27.07
CA ILE A 146 -9.84 -11.56 25.79
C ILE A 146 -8.34 -11.86 25.67
N PRO A 147 -7.91 -13.13 25.87
CA PRO A 147 -6.49 -13.48 26.01
C PRO A 147 -5.61 -13.08 24.83
N GLN A 148 -6.16 -13.09 23.62
CA GLN A 148 -5.43 -12.69 22.42
C GLN A 148 -6.39 -12.35 21.28
N ILE A 149 -6.56 -11.07 20.98
CA ILE A 149 -7.38 -10.63 19.84
C ILE A 149 -6.61 -10.58 18.51
N GLY A 150 -5.29 -10.72 18.59
CA GLY A 150 -4.39 -10.62 17.44
C GLY A 150 -4.13 -9.17 17.03
N ILE A 151 -3.36 -9.03 15.97
CA ILE A 151 -2.80 -7.73 15.56
C ILE A 151 -3.86 -6.85 14.91
N LEU A 152 -3.87 -5.55 15.22
CA LEU A 152 -4.74 -4.58 14.57
C LEU A 152 -4.32 -4.38 13.10
N HIS A 153 -5.20 -4.71 12.17
CA HIS A 153 -4.91 -4.71 10.73
C HIS A 153 -5.07 -3.33 10.06
N SER A 154 -4.71 -2.25 10.76
CA SER A 154 -4.72 -0.88 10.23
C SER A 154 -3.68 -0.03 10.93
N GLN A 155 -2.71 0.51 10.17
CA GLN A 155 -1.67 1.37 10.74
C GLN A 155 -2.25 2.67 11.31
N TRP A 156 -3.21 3.29 10.62
CA TRP A 156 -3.82 4.51 11.12
C TRP A 156 -4.59 4.28 12.41
N LEU A 157 -5.34 3.17 12.47
CA LEU A 157 -6.07 2.81 13.68
C LEU A 157 -5.11 2.47 14.83
N ASN A 158 -4.00 1.82 14.54
CA ASN A 158 -2.97 1.53 15.53
C ASN A 158 -2.38 2.82 16.11
N ILE A 159 -1.99 3.78 15.26
CA ILE A 159 -1.40 5.04 15.71
C ILE A 159 -2.38 5.84 16.56
N ILE A 160 -3.66 5.96 16.17
CA ILE A 160 -4.62 6.73 16.96
C ILE A 160 -4.94 6.04 18.30
N VAL A 161 -5.01 4.70 18.35
CA VAL A 161 -5.25 3.95 19.59
C VAL A 161 -4.05 4.05 20.52
N GLU A 162 -2.86 3.74 20.01
CA GLU A 162 -1.66 3.57 20.84
C GLU A 162 -0.92 4.89 21.11
N GLN A 163 -0.92 5.83 20.17
CA GLN A 163 -0.17 7.09 20.26
C GLN A 163 -1.06 8.35 20.28
N GLY A 164 -2.38 8.17 20.16
CA GLY A 164 -3.36 9.23 20.27
C GLY A 164 -3.54 10.09 19.01
N ALA A 165 -4.53 10.96 19.08
CA ALA A 165 -4.94 11.86 18.01
C ALA A 165 -3.83 12.84 17.62
N ILE A 166 -3.00 13.30 18.58
CA ILE A 166 -1.91 14.23 18.29
C ILE A 166 -0.91 13.60 17.32
N SER A 167 -0.43 12.39 17.63
CA SER A 167 0.53 11.65 16.79
C SER A 167 -0.08 11.30 15.44
N PHE A 168 -1.35 10.88 15.42
CA PHE A 168 -2.07 10.61 14.18
C PHE A 168 -2.18 11.84 13.28
N LEU A 169 -2.56 13.00 13.83
CA LEU A 169 -2.68 14.25 13.07
C LEU A 169 -1.33 14.72 12.52
N LEU A 170 -0.25 14.59 13.30
CA LEU A 170 1.10 14.90 12.82
C LEU A 170 1.51 14.02 11.65
N LEU A 171 1.25 12.71 11.72
CA LEU A 171 1.53 11.79 10.62
C LEU A 171 0.74 12.15 9.35
N ILE A 172 -0.56 12.41 9.49
CA ILE A 172 -1.42 12.79 8.36
C ILE A 172 -0.95 14.11 7.77
N ALA A 173 -0.66 15.12 8.61
CA ALA A 173 -0.13 16.39 8.16
C ALA A 173 1.18 16.23 7.38
N ALA A 174 2.13 15.43 7.87
CA ALA A 174 3.37 15.13 7.17
C ALA A 174 3.11 14.49 5.79
N ASN A 175 2.24 13.48 5.72
CA ASN A 175 1.90 12.84 4.44
C ASN A 175 1.24 13.82 3.46
N VAL A 176 0.33 14.66 3.95
CA VAL A 176 -0.37 15.66 3.14
C VAL A 176 0.60 16.72 2.62
N ILE A 177 1.50 17.24 3.46
CA ILE A 177 2.52 18.21 3.07
C ILE A 177 3.42 17.63 1.97
N ILE A 178 3.91 16.41 2.17
CA ILE A 178 4.80 15.75 1.20
C ILE A 178 4.05 15.46 -0.11
N PHE A 179 2.80 15.01 -0.04
CA PHE A 179 1.95 14.81 -1.22
C PHE A 179 1.77 16.11 -2.01
N PHE A 180 1.43 17.22 -1.34
CA PHE A 180 1.30 18.52 -2.00
C PHE A 180 2.63 19.01 -2.57
N ALA A 181 3.74 18.80 -1.87
CA ALA A 181 5.07 19.12 -2.39
C ALA A 181 5.37 18.33 -3.68
N MET A 182 5.07 17.02 -3.71
CA MET A 182 5.22 16.21 -4.92
C MET A 182 4.32 16.69 -6.07
N THR A 183 3.07 17.06 -5.81
CA THR A 183 2.17 17.51 -6.88
C THR A 183 2.61 18.85 -7.50
N LYS A 184 3.33 19.70 -6.75
CA LYS A 184 3.98 20.90 -7.29
C LYS A 184 5.18 20.56 -8.18
N VAL A 185 5.95 19.55 -7.80
CA VAL A 185 7.14 19.10 -8.54
C VAL A 185 6.76 18.38 -9.85
N TYR A 186 5.63 17.65 -9.91
CA TYR A 186 5.21 16.92 -11.10
C TYR A 186 4.14 17.65 -11.91
N ASN A 187 4.39 17.84 -13.22
CA ASN A 187 3.41 18.46 -14.12
C ASN A 187 2.11 17.65 -14.23
N LYS A 188 1.03 18.31 -14.72
CA LYS A 188 -0.30 17.68 -14.91
C LYS A 188 -0.27 16.33 -15.64
N LYS A 189 0.68 16.13 -16.56
CA LYS A 189 0.84 14.88 -17.33
C LYS A 189 1.37 13.70 -16.50
N ASN A 190 2.07 13.96 -15.39
CA ASN A 190 2.69 12.95 -14.51
C ASN A 190 2.14 12.96 -13.08
N LEU A 191 1.08 13.74 -12.80
CA LEU A 191 0.43 13.77 -11.48
C LEU A 191 -0.09 12.39 -11.01
N TRP A 192 -0.29 11.46 -11.94
CA TRP A 192 -0.65 10.09 -11.63
C TRP A 192 0.37 9.39 -10.72
N LEU A 193 1.66 9.71 -10.82
CA LEU A 193 2.70 9.06 -10.02
C LEU A 193 2.52 9.33 -8.51
N PRO A 194 2.52 10.59 -8.03
CA PRO A 194 2.28 10.85 -6.62
C PRO A 194 0.92 10.36 -6.15
N VAL A 195 -0.14 10.49 -6.97
CA VAL A 195 -1.48 10.02 -6.60
C VAL A 195 -1.51 8.49 -6.42
N SER A 196 -0.97 7.73 -7.38
CA SER A 196 -0.88 6.26 -7.30
C SER A 196 0.01 5.82 -6.14
N LEU A 197 1.12 6.49 -5.89
CA LEU A 197 2.06 6.14 -4.83
C LEU A 197 1.44 6.33 -3.43
N PHE A 198 0.79 7.47 -3.18
CA PHE A 198 0.16 7.74 -1.89
C PHE A 198 -1.10 6.91 -1.67
N LEU A 199 -1.97 6.78 -2.67
CA LEU A 199 -3.18 5.95 -2.55
C LEU A 199 -2.84 4.46 -2.46
N GLY A 200 -1.88 3.99 -3.25
CA GLY A 200 -1.37 2.62 -3.17
C GLY A 200 -0.81 2.33 -1.77
N ASN A 201 0.01 3.23 -1.23
CA ASN A 201 0.53 3.11 0.14
C ASN A 201 -0.59 3.10 1.18
N ALA A 202 -1.54 4.04 1.11
CA ALA A 202 -2.66 4.13 2.04
C ALA A 202 -3.50 2.84 2.09
N ILE A 203 -3.69 2.16 0.95
CA ILE A 203 -4.38 0.86 0.88
C ILE A 203 -3.56 -0.22 1.60
N VAL A 204 -2.26 -0.34 1.30
CA VAL A 204 -1.46 -1.45 1.84
C VAL A 204 -1.18 -1.35 3.33
N ILE A 205 -1.07 -0.13 3.88
CA ILE A 205 -0.80 0.07 5.31
C ILE A 205 -2.04 -0.05 6.20
N ASN A 206 -3.25 0.07 5.63
CA ASN A 206 -4.50 0.08 6.40
C ASN A 206 -5.36 -1.18 6.26
N VAL A 207 -5.01 -2.10 5.36
CA VAL A 207 -5.75 -3.37 5.17
C VAL A 207 -4.90 -4.59 5.57
N ASN A 208 -3.60 -4.39 5.79
CA ASN A 208 -2.67 -5.36 6.36
C ASN A 208 -2.12 -4.86 7.70
N ALA A 209 -1.77 -5.79 8.58
CA ALA A 209 -1.08 -5.51 9.83
C ALA A 209 0.34 -4.97 9.57
N ASN A 210 0.45 -3.68 9.30
CA ASN A 210 1.69 -3.06 8.83
C ASN A 210 2.72 -2.83 9.95
N GLN A 211 2.36 -3.10 11.21
CA GLN A 211 3.26 -2.95 12.36
C GLN A 211 4.53 -3.83 12.28
N TYR A 212 4.52 -4.89 11.46
CA TYR A 212 5.70 -5.74 11.23
C TYR A 212 6.44 -5.43 9.92
N TYR A 213 5.96 -4.43 9.16
CA TYR A 213 6.56 -4.04 7.88
C TYR A 213 7.03 -2.60 7.91
N GLU A 214 7.67 -2.20 9.00
CA GLU A 214 8.30 -0.88 9.14
C GLU A 214 9.21 -0.56 7.95
N ILE A 215 9.89 -1.58 7.41
CA ILE A 215 10.73 -1.43 6.22
C ILE A 215 9.96 -0.90 5.00
N ASN A 216 8.69 -1.26 4.84
CA ASN A 216 7.87 -0.75 3.74
C ASN A 216 7.55 0.74 3.92
N ASN A 217 7.27 1.15 5.16
CA ASN A 217 7.05 2.55 5.49
C ASN A 217 8.33 3.37 5.27
N PHE A 218 9.48 2.87 5.72
CA PHE A 218 10.75 3.51 5.47
C PHE A 218 11.03 3.64 3.97
N ILE A 219 10.90 2.54 3.21
CA ILE A 219 11.09 2.54 1.76
C ILE A 219 10.15 3.53 1.07
N PHE A 220 8.87 3.59 1.49
CA PHE A 220 7.93 4.58 0.98
C PHE A 220 8.44 6.01 1.17
N TYR A 221 8.83 6.38 2.39
CA TYR A 221 9.36 7.72 2.65
C TYR A 221 10.68 7.99 1.92
N PHE A 222 11.59 7.01 1.84
CA PHE A 222 12.82 7.13 1.06
C PHE A 222 12.54 7.40 -0.42
N ILE A 223 11.59 6.68 -1.03
CA ILE A 223 11.17 6.88 -2.41
C ILE A 223 10.58 8.28 -2.59
N VAL A 224 9.62 8.66 -1.75
CA VAL A 224 8.90 9.92 -1.88
C VAL A 224 9.85 11.12 -1.69
N CYS A 225 10.68 11.11 -0.64
CA CYS A 225 11.67 12.15 -0.41
C CYS A 225 12.74 12.17 -1.50
N GLY A 226 13.21 11.01 -1.95
CA GLY A 226 14.17 10.91 -3.06
C GLY A 226 13.64 11.47 -4.38
N LEU A 227 12.37 11.18 -4.72
CA LEU A 227 11.71 11.74 -5.90
C LEU A 227 11.48 13.25 -5.78
N LEU A 228 11.22 13.75 -4.58
CA LEU A 228 11.06 15.18 -4.32
C LEU A 228 12.38 15.93 -4.51
N LEU A 229 13.46 15.41 -3.92
CA LEU A 229 14.77 16.07 -3.91
C LEU A 229 15.51 15.96 -5.25
N SER A 230 15.41 14.82 -5.94
CA SER A 230 16.11 14.61 -7.21
C SER A 230 15.67 15.56 -8.32
N LYS A 231 14.42 16.03 -8.29
CA LYS A 231 13.86 16.85 -9.36
C LYS A 231 14.00 18.36 -9.14
N ASN A 232 14.30 18.79 -7.91
CA ASN A 232 14.67 20.17 -7.65
C ASN A 232 16.05 20.50 -8.26
N GLN A 233 16.93 19.51 -8.43
CA GLN A 233 18.25 19.69 -9.04
C GLN A 233 18.22 19.89 -10.57
N ASP A 234 17.10 19.58 -11.24
CA ASP A 234 16.95 19.80 -12.69
C ASP A 234 16.41 21.21 -13.04
N ASN A 235 16.05 22.01 -12.02
CA ASN A 235 15.46 23.34 -12.19
C ASN A 235 16.35 24.49 -11.65
N ASP A 236 17.56 24.18 -11.18
CA ASP A 236 18.61 25.13 -10.78
C ASP A 236 19.79 25.04 -11.77
#